data_AF-A0A139WAN3-F1
#
_entry.id   AF-A0A139WAN3-F1
#
_cell.length_a   1.000
_cell.length_b   1.000
_cell.length_c   1.000
_cell.angle_alpha   90.00
_cell.angle_beta   90.00
_cell.angle_gamma   90.00
#
_symmetry.space_group_name_H-M   'P 1'
#
loop_
_entity.id
_entity.type
_entity.pdbx_description
1 polymer ?
#
loop_
_entity_poly.entity_id
_entity_poly.type
_entity_poly.pdbx_seq_one_letter_code
_entity_poly.pdbx_strand_id
1 'polypeptide(L)'
;MKFSFGNTRRQKKSLSAVARGAMKEKSKNAARSRREKENAEFIELAKLLPLPAAITSQLDKASVIRLTTSYLKMRQVFPDGLGDAWGATPVVPNPREAPIKELGSYLLQTLDGFIFVVAPDGKIMYISETASVHLGLSQVELTGNSIYEYIHPADHDEMTAVLSPTIPPLASQQDYESERAFFLRMKCVLAKRNAGLTNGGYKVDSGPFLALCLVTRPRALPRIH
;
A
#
# COMPACT_ATOMS: atom_id res chain seq x y z
N MET A 1 -9.85 73.26 -34.63
CA MET A 1 -9.46 71.83 -34.69
C MET A 1 -9.25 71.29 -33.27
N LYS A 2 -10.21 70.53 -32.70
CA LYS A 2 -10.04 69.87 -31.39
C LYS A 2 -9.59 68.43 -31.63
N PHE A 3 -8.29 68.19 -31.61
CA PHE A 3 -7.72 66.86 -31.83
C PHE A 3 -7.84 65.97 -30.57
N SER A 4 -8.71 64.95 -30.69
CA SER A 4 -8.55 63.54 -30.30
C SER A 4 -7.39 63.08 -29.36
N PHE A 5 -7.11 63.75 -28.23
CA PHE A 5 -6.13 63.22 -27.24
C PHE A 5 -6.74 62.26 -26.20
N GLY A 6 -8.06 62.31 -25.96
CA GLY A 6 -8.74 61.47 -24.97
C GLY A 6 -8.94 60.00 -25.38
N ASN A 7 -8.94 59.72 -26.69
CA ASN A 7 -9.29 58.40 -27.22
C ASN A 7 -8.12 57.40 -27.08
N THR A 8 -6.89 57.86 -27.29
CA THR A 8 -5.67 57.05 -27.29
C THR A 8 -5.33 56.47 -25.91
N ARG A 9 -5.65 57.19 -24.83
CA ARG A 9 -5.39 56.75 -23.44
C ARG A 9 -6.42 55.71 -22.97
N ARG A 10 -7.67 55.79 -23.43
CA ARG A 10 -8.72 54.79 -23.19
C ARG A 10 -8.45 53.50 -24.00
N GLN A 11 -8.04 53.62 -25.26
CA GLN A 11 -7.64 52.47 -26.09
C GLN A 11 -6.44 51.70 -25.52
N LYS A 12 -5.38 52.38 -25.04
CA LYS A 12 -4.24 51.68 -24.40
C LYS A 12 -4.62 50.93 -23.12
N LYS A 13 -5.58 51.45 -22.34
CA LYS A 13 -6.10 50.76 -21.13
C LYS A 13 -6.95 49.54 -21.47
N SER A 14 -7.74 49.56 -22.54
CA SER A 14 -8.52 48.38 -22.94
C SER A 14 -7.62 47.27 -23.50
N LEU A 15 -6.61 47.60 -24.31
CA LEU A 15 -5.64 46.64 -24.84
C LEU A 15 -4.83 45.96 -23.72
N SER A 16 -4.41 46.69 -22.69
CA SER A 16 -3.70 46.12 -21.54
C SER A 16 -4.61 45.28 -20.63
N ALA A 17 -5.91 45.56 -20.58
CA ALA A 17 -6.89 44.73 -19.88
C ALA A 17 -7.16 43.42 -20.63
N VAL A 18 -7.30 43.48 -21.96
CA VAL A 18 -7.46 42.29 -22.83
C VAL A 18 -6.23 41.39 -22.77
N ALA A 19 -5.02 41.95 -22.83
CA ALA A 19 -3.77 41.18 -22.69
C ALA A 19 -3.66 40.49 -21.31
N ARG A 20 -4.04 41.19 -20.23
CA ARG A 20 -4.08 40.60 -18.88
C ARG A 20 -5.14 39.50 -18.77
N GLY A 21 -6.31 39.68 -19.38
CA GLY A 21 -7.35 38.65 -19.47
C GLY A 21 -6.88 37.42 -20.22
N ALA A 22 -6.24 37.60 -21.37
CA ALA A 22 -5.67 36.51 -22.16
C ALA A 22 -4.54 35.77 -21.44
N MET A 23 -3.68 36.48 -20.70
CA MET A 23 -2.61 35.86 -19.90
C MET A 23 -3.18 35.06 -18.72
N LYS A 24 -4.21 35.60 -18.04
CA LYS A 24 -4.93 34.89 -16.98
C LYS A 24 -5.61 33.62 -17.50
N GLU A 25 -6.22 33.69 -18.69
CA GLU A 25 -6.86 32.53 -19.30
C GLU A 25 -5.85 31.48 -19.77
N LYS A 26 -4.71 31.89 -20.35
CA LYS A 26 -3.59 30.99 -20.66
C LYS A 26 -3.05 30.29 -19.41
N SER A 27 -2.87 31.03 -18.32
CA SER A 27 -2.42 30.48 -17.03
C SER A 27 -3.41 29.47 -16.46
N LYS A 28 -4.71 29.78 -16.53
CA LYS A 28 -5.80 28.89 -16.11
C LYS A 28 -5.82 27.60 -16.94
N ASN A 29 -5.70 27.71 -18.26
CA ASN A 29 -5.67 26.54 -19.16
C ASN A 29 -4.42 25.68 -18.93
N ALA A 30 -3.26 26.29 -18.69
CA ALA A 30 -2.04 25.57 -18.33
C ALA A 30 -2.19 24.83 -16.99
N ALA A 31 -2.80 25.45 -15.98
CA ALA A 31 -3.05 24.80 -14.69
C ALA A 31 -4.06 23.64 -14.81
N ARG A 32 -5.10 23.78 -15.65
CA ARG A 32 -6.06 22.72 -15.93
C ARG A 32 -5.39 21.54 -16.64
N SER A 33 -4.66 21.80 -17.72
CA SER A 33 -3.92 20.76 -18.46
C SER A 33 -2.94 20.02 -17.55
N ARG A 34 -2.25 20.72 -16.63
CA ARG A 34 -1.37 20.07 -15.64
C ARG A 34 -2.13 19.11 -14.73
N ARG A 35 -3.30 19.51 -14.22
CA ARG A 35 -4.15 18.67 -13.36
C ARG A 35 -4.72 17.46 -14.11
N GLU A 36 -5.12 17.65 -15.37
CA GLU A 36 -5.61 16.58 -16.23
C GLU A 36 -4.52 15.56 -16.52
N LYS A 37 -3.29 16.02 -16.84
CA LYS A 37 -2.13 15.15 -17.02
C LYS A 37 -1.81 14.38 -15.74
N GLU A 38 -1.72 15.07 -14.60
CA GLU A 38 -1.49 14.43 -13.30
C GLU A 38 -2.54 13.35 -13.01
N ASN A 39 -3.82 13.64 -13.24
CA ASN A 39 -4.90 12.67 -13.03
C ASN A 39 -4.78 11.46 -13.96
N ALA A 40 -4.36 11.66 -15.21
CA ALA A 40 -4.09 10.56 -16.13
C ALA A 40 -2.95 9.66 -15.63
N GLU A 41 -1.85 10.24 -15.14
CA GLU A 41 -0.74 9.46 -14.57
C GLU A 41 -1.18 8.64 -13.35
N PHE A 42 -2.04 9.18 -12.48
CA PHE A 42 -2.60 8.42 -11.34
C PHE A 42 -3.46 7.24 -11.79
N ILE A 43 -4.25 7.41 -12.86
CA ILE A 43 -5.07 6.34 -13.44
C ILE A 43 -4.17 5.25 -14.04
N GLU A 44 -3.13 5.63 -14.79
CA GLU A 44 -2.18 4.67 -15.34
C GLU A 44 -1.42 3.93 -14.24
N LEU A 45 -0.97 4.62 -13.19
CA LEU A 45 -0.32 3.99 -12.05
C LEU A 45 -1.25 2.99 -11.34
N ALA A 46 -2.53 3.32 -11.17
CA ALA A 46 -3.50 2.43 -10.54
C ALA A 46 -3.72 1.14 -11.35
N LYS A 47 -3.67 1.21 -12.68
CA LYS A 47 -3.79 0.03 -13.56
C LYS A 47 -2.61 -0.94 -13.45
N LEU A 48 -1.46 -0.47 -12.99
CA LEU A 48 -0.25 -1.30 -12.80
C LEU A 48 -0.24 -2.05 -11.46
N LEU A 49 -1.18 -1.76 -10.55
CA LEU A 49 -1.30 -2.48 -9.30
C LEU A 49 -1.82 -3.91 -9.55
N PRO A 50 -1.40 -4.89 -8.73
CA PRO A 50 -1.81 -6.30 -8.81
C PRO A 50 -3.23 -6.51 -8.27
N LEU A 51 -4.19 -5.70 -8.71
CA LEU A 51 -5.56 -5.65 -8.20
C LEU A 51 -6.54 -5.61 -9.38
N PRO A 52 -7.75 -6.20 -9.24
CA PRO A 52 -8.79 -6.10 -10.25
C PRO A 52 -9.12 -4.65 -10.63
N ALA A 53 -9.38 -4.40 -11.92
CA ALA A 53 -9.72 -3.06 -12.44
C ALA A 53 -10.95 -2.43 -11.77
N ALA A 54 -11.89 -3.26 -11.31
CA ALA A 54 -13.07 -2.83 -10.56
C ALA A 54 -12.69 -2.14 -9.23
N ILE A 55 -11.57 -2.54 -8.62
CA ILE A 55 -11.03 -1.95 -7.39
C ILE A 55 -10.18 -0.73 -7.73
N THR A 56 -9.23 -0.86 -8.66
CA THR A 56 -8.26 0.20 -8.96
C THR A 56 -8.90 1.47 -9.53
N SER A 57 -10.05 1.34 -10.19
CA SER A 57 -10.84 2.48 -10.69
C SER A 57 -11.55 3.30 -9.61
N GLN A 58 -11.70 2.77 -8.41
CA GLN A 58 -12.38 3.44 -7.28
C GLN A 58 -11.39 4.02 -6.26
N LEU A 59 -10.08 3.82 -6.45
CA LEU A 59 -9.06 4.29 -5.53
C LEU A 59 -8.90 5.81 -5.59
N ASP A 60 -8.74 6.42 -4.42
CA ASP A 60 -8.29 7.79 -4.33
C ASP A 60 -6.76 7.89 -4.54
N LYS A 61 -6.28 9.09 -4.86
CA LYS A 61 -4.86 9.33 -5.16
C LYS A 61 -3.93 8.90 -4.02
N ALA A 62 -4.35 9.08 -2.76
CA ALA A 62 -3.56 8.69 -1.62
C ALA A 62 -3.44 7.16 -1.51
N SER A 63 -4.52 6.42 -1.70
CA SER A 63 -4.47 4.95 -1.69
C SER A 63 -3.66 4.40 -2.86
N VAL A 64 -3.71 5.00 -4.05
CA VAL A 64 -2.83 4.60 -5.17
C VAL A 64 -1.36 4.68 -4.75
N ILE A 65 -0.89 5.82 -4.22
CA ILE A 65 0.51 5.95 -3.77
C ILE A 65 0.85 4.99 -2.63
N ARG A 66 -0.06 4.85 -1.67
CA ARG A 66 0.13 3.99 -0.50
C ARG A 66 0.31 2.53 -0.92
N LEU A 67 -0.60 2.02 -1.76
CA LEU A 67 -0.55 0.67 -2.30
C LEU A 67 0.66 0.47 -3.21
N THR A 68 0.98 1.40 -4.11
CA THR A 68 2.18 1.33 -4.95
C THR A 68 3.45 1.25 -4.10
N THR A 69 3.54 2.04 -3.02
CA THR A 69 4.71 2.02 -2.15
C THR A 69 4.83 0.67 -1.44
N SER A 70 3.73 0.16 -0.86
CA SER A 70 3.74 -1.18 -0.25
C SER A 70 4.10 -2.26 -1.26
N TYR A 71 3.56 -2.15 -2.47
CA TYR A 71 3.85 -3.03 -3.59
C TYR A 71 5.34 -3.09 -3.92
N LEU A 72 5.98 -1.93 -4.06
CA LEU A 72 7.40 -1.84 -4.40
C LEU A 72 8.30 -2.40 -3.29
N LYS A 73 8.04 -2.15 -2.00
CA LYS A 73 8.91 -2.72 -0.96
C LYS A 73 8.73 -4.24 -0.84
N MET A 74 7.52 -4.77 -1.03
CA MET A 74 7.30 -6.23 -1.09
C MET A 74 8.13 -6.88 -2.20
N ARG A 75 8.22 -6.25 -3.39
CA ARG A 75 9.11 -6.72 -4.47
C ARG A 75 10.59 -6.67 -4.11
N GLN A 76 11.01 -5.73 -3.26
CA GLN A 76 12.40 -5.67 -2.77
C GLN A 76 12.71 -6.77 -1.76
N VAL A 77 11.72 -7.13 -0.93
CA VAL A 77 11.82 -8.19 0.07
C VAL A 77 11.82 -9.57 -0.57
N PHE A 78 11.02 -9.77 -1.61
CA PHE A 78 10.89 -11.02 -2.35
C PHE A 78 11.30 -10.87 -3.82
N PRO A 79 12.60 -10.70 -4.10
CA PRO A 79 13.09 -10.46 -5.46
C PRO A 79 12.85 -11.65 -6.40
N ASP A 80 12.88 -12.87 -5.86
CA ASP A 80 12.64 -14.13 -6.60
C ASP A 80 11.17 -14.55 -6.62
N GLY A 81 10.26 -13.71 -6.08
CA GLY A 81 8.86 -13.72 -6.48
C GLY A 81 7.81 -13.75 -5.36
N LEU A 82 6.71 -13.05 -5.64
CA LEU A 82 5.36 -13.22 -5.05
C LEU A 82 4.38 -13.69 -6.14
N GLY A 83 4.90 -14.23 -7.25
CA GLY A 83 4.14 -14.57 -8.46
C GLY A 83 4.11 -13.49 -9.53
N ASP A 84 3.47 -13.84 -10.65
CA ASP A 84 3.26 -13.03 -11.86
C ASP A 84 2.42 -11.77 -11.61
N ALA A 85 1.41 -11.88 -10.74
CA ALA A 85 0.58 -10.75 -10.34
C ALA A 85 1.43 -9.57 -9.84
N TRP A 86 2.56 -9.86 -9.16
CA TRP A 86 3.47 -8.84 -8.62
C TRP A 86 4.63 -8.47 -9.55
N GLY A 87 4.51 -8.76 -10.85
CA GLY A 87 5.50 -8.43 -11.85
C GLY A 87 6.87 -9.04 -11.56
N ALA A 88 6.88 -10.15 -10.82
CA ALA A 88 8.05 -10.94 -10.50
C ALA A 88 8.00 -12.23 -11.32
N THR A 89 7.98 -12.08 -12.65
CA THR A 89 8.31 -13.17 -13.55
C THR A 89 9.78 -13.50 -13.34
N PRO A 90 10.13 -14.68 -12.82
CA PRO A 90 11.52 -15.07 -12.77
C PRO A 90 12.06 -15.15 -14.20
N VAL A 91 13.28 -14.65 -14.37
CA VAL A 91 13.98 -14.64 -15.68
C VAL A 91 14.20 -16.07 -16.20
N VAL A 92 14.12 -17.05 -15.31
CA VAL A 92 14.23 -18.48 -15.58
C VAL A 92 12.92 -19.16 -15.18
N PRO A 93 12.22 -19.87 -16.09
CA PRO A 93 11.03 -20.64 -15.72
C PRO A 93 11.39 -21.69 -14.66
N ASN A 94 10.88 -21.57 -13.44
CA ASN A 94 11.06 -22.59 -12.42
C ASN A 94 9.86 -23.56 -12.47
N PRO A 95 10.06 -24.86 -12.78
CA PRO A 95 8.98 -25.83 -12.86
C PRO A 95 8.15 -25.99 -11.57
N ARG A 96 8.67 -25.49 -10.44
CA ARG A 96 8.00 -25.50 -9.13
C ARG A 96 7.05 -24.33 -8.91
N GLU A 97 7.05 -23.29 -9.74
CA GLU A 97 6.18 -22.10 -9.56
C GLU A 97 4.69 -22.40 -9.63
N ALA A 98 4.26 -23.19 -10.62
CA ALA A 98 2.84 -23.53 -10.78
C ALA A 98 2.31 -24.34 -9.57
N PRO A 99 3.01 -25.40 -9.11
CA PRO A 99 2.66 -26.09 -7.87
C PRO A 99 2.65 -25.18 -6.63
N ILE A 100 3.59 -24.24 -6.51
CA ILE A 100 3.66 -23.30 -5.37
C ILE A 100 2.49 -22.32 -5.38
N LYS A 101 2.11 -21.81 -6.56
CA LYS A 101 0.93 -20.93 -6.71
C LYS A 101 -0.37 -21.66 -6.39
N GLU A 102 -0.53 -22.89 -6.88
CA GLU A 102 -1.67 -23.73 -6.53
C GLU A 102 -1.70 -24.02 -5.03
N LEU A 103 -0.56 -24.38 -4.42
CA LEU A 103 -0.49 -24.59 -2.99
C LEU A 103 -0.85 -23.33 -2.19
N GLY A 104 -0.43 -22.15 -2.64
CA GLY A 104 -0.78 -20.87 -2.03
C GLY A 104 -2.28 -20.58 -2.07
N SER A 105 -2.96 -20.90 -3.17
CA SER A 105 -4.42 -20.73 -3.26
C SER A 105 -5.17 -21.72 -2.38
N TYR A 106 -4.74 -22.99 -2.33
CA TYR A 106 -5.32 -24.00 -1.43
C TYR A 106 -5.07 -23.68 0.06
N LEU A 107 -3.89 -23.14 0.39
CA LEU A 107 -3.56 -22.72 1.74
C LEU A 107 -4.54 -21.65 2.22
N LEU A 108 -4.76 -20.60 1.43
CA LEU A 108 -5.71 -19.53 1.78
C LEU A 108 -7.17 -20.01 1.85
N GLN A 109 -7.56 -21.01 1.06
CA GLN A 109 -8.90 -21.60 1.11
C GLN A 109 -9.12 -22.48 2.35
N THR A 110 -8.06 -23.14 2.83
CA THR A 110 -8.13 -24.04 3.98
C THR A 110 -7.87 -23.31 5.30
N LEU A 111 -7.19 -22.16 5.24
CA LEU A 111 -6.92 -21.32 6.40
C LEU A 111 -8.22 -20.66 6.90
N ASP A 112 -8.61 -20.98 8.13
CA ASP A 112 -9.64 -20.22 8.88
C ASP A 112 -9.04 -18.92 9.43
N GLY A 113 -8.62 -18.05 8.51
CA GLY A 113 -7.94 -16.80 8.83
C GLY A 113 -7.44 -16.04 7.60
N PHE A 114 -6.44 -15.21 7.85
CA PHE A 114 -5.79 -14.41 6.82
C PHE A 114 -4.30 -14.31 7.08
N ILE A 115 -3.54 -14.11 6.02
CA ILE A 115 -2.09 -13.92 6.08
C ILE A 115 -1.81 -12.44 5.96
N PHE A 116 -0.86 -11.94 6.72
CA PHE A 116 -0.37 -10.59 6.58
C PHE A 116 1.13 -10.52 6.80
N VAL A 117 1.75 -9.51 6.19
CA VAL A 117 3.17 -9.20 6.25
C VAL A 117 3.31 -7.79 6.77
N VAL A 118 4.10 -7.60 7.82
CA VAL A 118 4.36 -6.29 8.43
C VAL A 118 5.85 -6.00 8.36
N ALA A 119 6.21 -4.78 7.99
CA ALA A 119 7.58 -4.31 8.05
C ALA A 119 7.98 -3.99 9.51
N PRO A 120 9.29 -3.92 9.83
CA PRO A 120 9.77 -3.60 11.18
C PRO A 120 9.29 -2.25 11.73
N ASP A 121 8.90 -1.32 10.85
CA ASP A 121 8.31 -0.02 11.19
C ASP A 121 6.80 -0.12 11.54
N GLY A 122 6.23 -1.32 11.57
CA GLY A 122 4.82 -1.57 11.83
C GLY A 122 3.91 -1.37 10.62
N LYS A 123 4.46 -1.08 9.43
CA LYS A 123 3.64 -0.88 8.23
C LYS A 123 3.18 -2.22 7.66
N ILE A 124 1.86 -2.36 7.41
CA ILE A 124 1.30 -3.52 6.74
C ILE A 124 1.74 -3.49 5.27
N MET A 125 2.58 -4.44 4.88
CA MET A 125 3.14 -4.54 3.55
C MET A 125 2.24 -5.35 2.60
N TYR A 126 1.60 -6.37 3.14
CA TYR A 126 0.63 -7.22 2.45
C TYR A 126 -0.38 -7.77 3.46
N ILE A 127 -1.60 -8.01 3.01
CA ILE A 127 -2.62 -8.78 3.73
C ILE A 127 -3.49 -9.50 2.70
N SER A 128 -3.92 -10.73 2.98
CA SER A 128 -4.77 -11.49 2.06
C SER A 128 -6.19 -10.93 2.00
N GLU A 129 -6.87 -11.13 0.86
CA GLU A 129 -8.27 -10.69 0.67
C GLU A 129 -9.24 -11.29 1.70
N THR A 130 -8.90 -12.47 2.25
CA THR A 130 -9.67 -13.17 3.29
C THR A 130 -9.82 -12.35 4.59
N ALA A 131 -8.99 -11.33 4.82
CA ALA A 131 -9.17 -10.43 5.96
C ALA A 131 -10.54 -9.74 5.98
N SER A 132 -11.13 -9.49 4.81
CA SER A 132 -12.48 -8.92 4.69
C SER A 132 -13.56 -9.82 5.30
N VAL A 133 -13.40 -11.14 5.18
CA VAL A 133 -14.33 -12.13 5.73
C VAL A 133 -14.19 -12.27 7.24
N HIS A 134 -12.97 -12.09 7.78
CA HIS A 134 -12.67 -12.32 9.20
C HIS A 134 -12.77 -11.06 10.06
N LEU A 135 -12.45 -9.89 9.51
CA LEU A 135 -12.42 -8.59 10.19
C LEU A 135 -13.43 -7.59 9.65
N GLY A 136 -13.94 -7.78 8.42
CA GLY A 136 -14.81 -6.80 7.75
C GLY A 136 -14.06 -5.62 7.15
N LEU A 137 -12.72 -5.67 7.13
CA LEU A 137 -11.84 -4.64 6.58
C LEU A 137 -11.21 -5.15 5.29
N SER A 138 -11.24 -4.34 4.24
CA SER A 138 -10.70 -4.73 2.94
C SER A 138 -9.16 -4.69 2.93
N GLN A 139 -8.56 -5.48 2.04
CA GLN A 139 -7.11 -5.45 1.79
C GLN A 139 -6.61 -4.03 1.46
N VAL A 140 -7.39 -3.28 0.67
CA VAL A 140 -7.08 -1.90 0.24
C VAL A 140 -7.07 -0.93 1.42
N GLU A 141 -7.98 -1.09 2.38
CA GLU A 141 -8.03 -0.25 3.57
C GLU A 141 -6.82 -0.50 4.46
N LEU A 142 -6.42 -1.76 4.64
CA LEU A 142 -5.36 -2.15 5.57
C LEU A 142 -3.94 -1.92 5.01
N THR A 143 -3.72 -2.26 3.74
CA THR A 143 -2.38 -2.28 3.15
C THR A 143 -1.73 -0.90 3.15
N GLY A 144 -0.53 -0.81 3.70
CA GLY A 144 0.26 0.41 3.78
C GLY A 144 -0.11 1.34 4.94
N ASN A 145 -1.02 0.95 5.82
CA ASN A 145 -1.24 1.62 7.09
C ASN A 145 -0.42 0.95 8.21
N SER A 146 -0.34 1.63 9.35
CA SER A 146 0.29 1.09 10.54
C SER A 146 -0.59 0.00 11.17
N ILE A 147 -0.02 -1.15 11.50
CA ILE A 147 -0.73 -2.23 12.19
C ILE A 147 -1.31 -1.78 13.54
N TYR A 148 -0.63 -0.84 14.21
CA TYR A 148 -1.03 -0.25 15.50
C TYR A 148 -2.38 0.47 15.46
N GLU A 149 -2.85 0.88 14.28
CA GLU A 149 -4.20 1.45 14.09
C GLU A 149 -5.31 0.40 14.18
N TYR A 150 -4.97 -0.86 13.96
CA TYR A 150 -5.93 -1.97 13.85
C TYR A 150 -5.81 -2.98 14.98
N ILE A 151 -4.80 -2.86 15.85
CA ILE A 151 -4.63 -3.77 16.99
C ILE A 151 -5.00 -3.05 18.30
N HIS A 152 -5.45 -3.84 19.28
CA HIS A 152 -5.82 -3.30 20.58
C HIS A 152 -4.59 -2.66 21.26
N PRO A 153 -4.70 -1.48 21.89
CA PRO A 153 -3.56 -0.77 22.51
C PRO A 153 -2.75 -1.62 23.50
N ALA A 154 -3.42 -2.49 24.26
CA ALA A 154 -2.76 -3.40 25.19
C ALA A 154 -1.88 -4.49 24.53
N ASP A 155 -1.97 -4.69 23.21
CA ASP A 155 -1.11 -5.62 22.46
C ASP A 155 0.05 -4.89 21.74
N HIS A 156 0.15 -3.56 21.86
CA HIS A 156 1.16 -2.76 21.14
C HIS A 156 2.59 -3.11 21.57
N ASP A 157 2.82 -3.31 22.87
CA ASP A 157 4.14 -3.66 23.39
C ASP A 157 4.59 -5.04 22.91
N GLU A 158 3.67 -6.01 22.90
CA GLU A 158 3.92 -7.37 22.40
C GLU A 158 4.21 -7.36 20.89
N MET A 159 3.42 -6.62 20.11
CA MET A 159 3.66 -6.46 18.67
C MET A 159 5.02 -5.80 18.38
N THR A 160 5.40 -4.79 19.18
CA THR A 160 6.71 -4.13 19.05
C THR A 160 7.85 -5.11 19.33
N ALA A 161 7.70 -5.95 20.36
CA ALA A 161 8.68 -6.98 20.69
C ALA A 161 8.80 -8.04 19.58
N VAL A 162 7.69 -8.42 18.94
CA VAL A 162 7.66 -9.34 17.79
C VAL A 162 8.37 -8.74 16.56
N LEU A 163 8.13 -7.46 16.26
CA LEU A 163 8.75 -6.75 15.12
C LEU A 163 10.23 -6.41 15.35
N SER A 164 10.68 -6.42 16.60
CA SER A 164 12.06 -6.09 16.94
C SER A 164 13.00 -7.20 16.47
N PRO A 165 14.08 -6.87 15.72
CA PRO A 165 15.07 -7.86 15.35
C PRO A 165 15.70 -8.43 16.61
N THR A 166 15.47 -9.72 16.88
CA THR A 166 16.22 -10.42 17.91
C THR A 166 17.62 -10.58 17.37
N ILE A 167 18.55 -9.75 17.85
CA ILE A 167 19.97 -9.85 17.51
C ILE A 167 20.47 -11.10 18.25
N PRO A 168 20.80 -12.21 17.55
CA PRO A 168 21.46 -13.32 18.23
C PRO A 168 22.83 -12.84 18.73
N PRO A 169 23.35 -13.39 19.84
CA PRO A 169 24.73 -13.19 20.24
C PRO A 169 25.65 -13.54 19.06
N LEU A 170 26.80 -12.86 18.94
CA LEU A 170 27.73 -12.78 17.80
C LEU A 170 28.24 -14.09 17.12
N ALA A 171 27.66 -15.27 17.36
CA ALA A 171 28.31 -16.56 17.07
C ALA A 171 27.71 -17.44 15.93
N SER A 172 26.68 -17.02 15.19
CA SER A 172 26.21 -17.83 14.04
C SER A 172 25.77 -17.01 12.83
N GLN A 173 26.53 -17.13 11.74
CA GLN A 173 26.17 -16.63 10.40
C GLN A 173 25.15 -17.56 9.70
N GLN A 174 24.17 -18.11 10.43
CA GLN A 174 23.10 -18.90 9.84
C GLN A 174 21.85 -18.04 9.67
N ASP A 175 21.18 -18.22 8.53
CA ASP A 175 19.87 -17.67 8.23
C ASP A 175 18.92 -17.98 9.41
N TYR A 176 18.58 -16.96 10.20
CA TYR A 176 17.76 -17.11 11.39
C TYR A 176 16.31 -16.85 11.01
N GLU A 177 15.58 -17.91 10.73
CA GLU A 177 14.13 -17.89 10.61
C GLU A 177 13.54 -18.05 12.02
N SER A 178 12.91 -17.00 12.55
CA SER A 178 12.20 -17.06 13.84
C SER A 178 10.72 -17.30 13.60
N GLU A 179 10.24 -18.49 13.95
CA GLU A 179 8.81 -18.72 14.10
C GLU A 179 8.33 -18.13 15.43
N ARG A 180 7.25 -17.34 15.39
CA ARG A 180 6.63 -16.75 16.59
C ARG A 180 5.14 -17.00 16.56
N ALA A 181 4.60 -17.52 17.65
CA ALA A 181 3.18 -17.65 17.88
C ALA A 181 2.78 -16.74 19.05
N PHE A 182 1.80 -15.87 18.82
CA PHE A 182 1.26 -14.94 19.80
C PHE A 182 -0.21 -14.65 19.47
N PHE A 183 -0.93 -14.08 20.42
CA PHE A 183 -2.32 -13.68 20.21
C PHE A 183 -2.37 -12.18 19.92
N LEU A 184 -3.21 -11.80 18.96
CA LEU A 184 -3.37 -10.40 18.59
C LEU A 184 -4.85 -10.05 18.51
N ARG A 185 -5.27 -9.00 19.21
CA ARG A 185 -6.64 -8.51 19.13
C ARG A 185 -6.75 -7.50 18.02
N MET A 186 -7.37 -7.90 16.92
CA MET A 186 -7.57 -7.03 15.76
C MET A 186 -8.95 -6.40 15.77
N LYS A 187 -9.04 -5.17 15.28
CA LYS A 187 -10.27 -4.43 15.09
C LYS A 187 -11.15 -5.19 14.09
N CYS A 188 -12.40 -5.42 14.48
CA CYS A 188 -13.39 -6.12 13.68
C CYS A 188 -14.62 -5.22 13.52
N VAL A 189 -15.06 -5.02 12.28
CA VAL A 189 -16.23 -4.22 11.92
C VAL A 189 -17.40 -5.08 11.41
N LEU A 190 -17.25 -6.40 11.46
CA LEU A 190 -18.34 -7.32 11.15
C LEU A 190 -19.46 -7.18 12.18
N ALA A 191 -20.70 -7.38 11.72
CA ALA A 191 -21.84 -7.48 12.63
C ALA A 191 -21.65 -8.65 13.60
N LYS A 192 -22.13 -8.53 14.85
CA LYS A 192 -21.97 -9.54 15.92
C LYS A 192 -22.26 -10.98 15.48
N ARG A 193 -23.26 -11.17 14.62
CA ARG A 193 -23.65 -12.47 14.04
C ARG A 193 -22.56 -13.14 13.19
N ASN A 194 -21.66 -12.37 12.58
CA ASN A 194 -20.60 -12.84 11.69
C ASN A 194 -19.20 -12.65 12.30
N ALA A 195 -19.07 -11.82 13.35
CA ALA A 195 -17.79 -11.46 13.96
C ALA A 195 -17.24 -12.52 14.94
N GLY A 196 -18.08 -13.45 15.40
CA GLY A 196 -17.74 -14.33 16.52
C GLY A 196 -17.63 -13.55 17.84
N LEU A 197 -16.74 -13.99 18.74
CA LEU A 197 -16.48 -13.34 20.03
C LEU A 197 -15.65 -12.06 19.83
N THR A 198 -16.30 -10.91 20.02
CA THR A 198 -15.64 -9.59 20.02
C THR A 198 -15.89 -8.85 21.33
N ASN A 199 -14.90 -8.10 21.79
CA ASN A 199 -15.00 -7.20 22.94
C ASN A 199 -14.54 -5.79 22.54
N GLY A 200 -15.38 -4.78 22.75
CA GLY A 200 -15.05 -3.39 22.39
C GLY A 200 -14.76 -3.15 20.90
N GLY A 201 -15.27 -3.99 19.99
CA GLY A 201 -14.96 -3.92 18.56
C GLY A 201 -13.63 -4.59 18.17
N TYR A 202 -13.00 -5.30 19.09
CA TYR A 202 -11.80 -6.10 18.84
C TYR A 202 -12.15 -7.59 18.91
N LYS A 203 -11.70 -8.34 17.92
CA LYS A 203 -11.78 -9.80 17.87
C LYS A 203 -10.44 -10.36 18.34
N VAL A 204 -10.48 -11.28 19.30
CA VAL A 204 -9.32 -12.14 19.56
C VAL A 204 -9.35 -13.15 18.45
N ASP A 205 -8.41 -13.05 17.53
CA ASP A 205 -8.33 -14.09 16.53
C ASP A 205 -7.53 -15.27 17.12
N SER A 206 -8.18 -16.43 17.21
CA SER A 206 -7.69 -17.61 17.93
C SER A 206 -7.15 -18.73 17.02
N GLY A 207 -6.99 -18.46 15.73
CA GLY A 207 -6.40 -19.41 14.77
C GLY A 207 -4.86 -19.33 14.74
N PRO A 208 -4.16 -20.32 14.16
CA PRO A 208 -2.75 -20.20 13.87
C PRO A 208 -2.56 -19.06 12.88
N PHE A 209 -2.28 -17.86 13.39
CA PHE A 209 -1.74 -16.80 12.58
C PHE A 209 -0.40 -17.26 12.08
N LEU A 210 -0.31 -17.63 10.81
CA LEU A 210 0.91 -17.43 10.07
C LEU A 210 1.06 -15.91 9.88
N ALA A 211 1.33 -15.21 10.98
CA ALA A 211 1.89 -13.88 10.97
C ALA A 211 3.33 -14.05 10.49
N LEU A 212 3.51 -14.04 9.16
CA LEU A 212 4.84 -14.05 8.58
C LEU A 212 5.46 -12.67 8.82
N CYS A 213 5.99 -12.49 10.02
CA CYS A 213 6.74 -11.33 10.41
C CYS A 213 8.10 -11.36 9.72
N LEU A 214 8.16 -10.76 8.53
CA LEU A 214 9.42 -10.62 7.80
C LEU A 214 10.27 -9.55 8.45
N VAL A 215 11.09 -9.95 9.41
CA VAL A 215 12.23 -9.13 9.85
C VAL A 215 13.31 -9.23 8.75
N THR A 216 13.09 -8.56 7.63
CA THR A 216 14.08 -8.51 6.56
C THR A 216 15.28 -7.69 7.04
N ARG A 217 16.47 -8.30 7.09
CA ARG A 217 17.70 -7.51 7.12
C ARG A 217 17.73 -6.59 5.89
N PRO A 218 18.20 -5.34 6.00
CA PRO A 218 18.69 -4.64 4.83
C PRO A 218 19.84 -5.47 4.26
N ARG A 219 19.70 -6.01 3.03
CA ARG A 219 20.86 -6.54 2.30
C ARG A 219 21.89 -5.40 2.26
N ALA A 220 23.02 -5.61 2.92
CA ALA A 220 24.15 -4.70 2.81
C ALA A 220 24.46 -4.56 1.31
N LEU A 221 24.35 -3.35 0.79
CA LEU A 221 24.81 -3.02 -0.55
C LEU A 221 26.25 -3.53 -0.69
N PRO A 222 26.61 -4.22 -1.79
CA PRO A 222 27.99 -4.63 -1.99
C PRO A 222 28.86 -3.36 -1.96
N ARG A 223 29.81 -3.33 -1.03
CA ARG A 223 30.85 -2.29 -1.02
C ARG A 223 31.58 -2.39 -2.35
N ILE A 224 31.40 -1.38 -3.19
CA ILE A 224 32.18 -1.19 -4.40
C ILE A 224 33.59 -0.83 -3.90
N HIS A 225 34.53 -1.75 -4.08
CA HIS A 225 35.96 -1.52 -3.89
C HIS A 225 36.58 -0.96 -5.16
#